data_AF-A0A522SPQ7-F1
#
_entry.id   AF-A0A522SPQ7-F1
#
_cell.length_a   1.000
_cell.length_b   1.000
_cell.length_c   1.000
_cell.angle_alpha   90.00
_cell.angle_beta   90.00
_cell.angle_gamma   90.00
#
_symmetry.space_group_name_H-M   'P 1'
#
loop_
_entity.id
_entity.type
_entity.pdbx_description
1 polymer ?
#
loop_
_entity_poly.entity_id
_entity_poly.type
_entity_poly.pdbx_seq_one_letter_code
_entity_poly.pdbx_strand_id
1 'polypeptide(L)' 'MDMSFDFQPVYPHHDLLVEIGQVEMAIDGLSERDDSERVELQPTLESRMQSLLEALDHLDV' A
#
# COMPACT_ATOMS: atom_id res chain seq x y z
N MET A 1 7.17 26.92 -22.66
CA MET A 1 6.13 25.88 -22.77
C MET A 1 5.65 25.64 -21.37
N ASP A 2 4.50 26.22 -21.05
CA ASP A 2 3.86 26.09 -19.75
C ASP A 2 3.25 24.69 -19.69
N MET A 3 3.90 23.78 -18.96
CA MET A 3 3.35 22.45 -18.68
C MET A 3 2.45 22.60 -17.46
N SER A 4 1.30 23.25 -17.65
CA SER A 4 0.18 23.17 -16.72
C SER A 4 -0.35 21.74 -16.77
N PHE A 5 0.30 20.84 -16.03
CA PHE A 5 -0.28 19.56 -15.69
C PHE A 5 -1.44 19.83 -14.75
N ASP A 6 -2.63 19.98 -15.33
CA ASP A 6 -3.88 19.93 -14.59
C ASP A 6 -4.08 18.50 -14.09
N PHE A 7 -3.35 18.11 -13.04
CA PHE A 7 -3.60 16.93 -12.24
C PHE A 7 -4.86 17.18 -11.40
N GLN A 8 -6.04 17.13 -12.03
CA GLN A 8 -7.28 16.99 -11.28
C GLN A 8 -7.36 15.55 -10.72
N PRO A 9 -7.88 15.36 -9.49
CA PRO A 9 -7.44 14.30 -8.59
C PRO A 9 -8.47 13.18 -8.56
N VAL A 10 -8.28 12.10 -9.33
CA VAL A 10 -9.23 10.97 -9.24
C VAL A 10 -8.55 9.64 -9.50
N TYR A 11 -7.52 9.30 -8.72
CA TYR A 11 -7.18 7.88 -8.60
C TYR A 11 -6.99 7.39 -7.17
N PRO A 12 -7.96 7.61 -6.25
CA PRO A 12 -7.92 6.93 -4.96
C PRO A 12 -7.79 5.41 -5.12
N HIS A 13 -8.38 4.84 -6.17
CA HIS A 13 -8.22 3.42 -6.52
C HIS A 13 -6.78 3.07 -6.92
N HIS A 14 -6.15 3.83 -7.82
CA HIS A 14 -4.76 3.57 -8.23
C HIS A 14 -3.78 3.76 -7.09
N ASP A 15 -3.98 4.81 -6.27
CA ASP A 15 -3.12 5.11 -5.14
C ASP A 15 -3.20 4.01 -4.10
N LEU A 16 -4.41 3.48 -3.83
CA LEU A 16 -4.60 2.31 -2.99
C LEU A 16 -3.91 1.06 -3.57
N LEU A 17 -4.01 0.82 -4.88
CA LEU A 17 -3.30 -0.29 -5.53
C LEU A 17 -1.77 -0.15 -5.43
N VAL A 18 -1.25 1.07 -5.57
CA VAL A 18 0.18 1.35 -5.41
C VAL A 18 0.62 1.11 -3.96
N GLU A 19 -0.15 1.58 -2.98
CA GLU A 19 0.15 1.34 -1.56
C GLU A 19 0.09 -0.16 -1.20
N ILE A 20 -0.88 -0.90 -1.73
CA ILE A 20 -0.98 -2.36 -1.56
C ILE A 20 0.30 -3.03 -2.07
N GLY A 21 0.73 -2.72 -3.30
CA GLY A 21 1.95 -3.31 -3.87
C GLY A 21 3.23 -2.97 -3.08
N GLN A 22 3.31 -1.77 -2.48
CA GLN A 22 4.42 -1.39 -1.61
C GLN A 22 4.43 -2.21 -0.31
N VAL A 23 3.26 -2.46 0.28
CA VAL A 23 3.14 -3.28 1.48
C VAL A 23 3.46 -4.75 1.16
N GLU A 24 3.04 -5.27 0.01
CA GLU A 24 3.42 -6.61 -0.46
C GLU A 24 4.95 -6.76 -0.57
N MET A 25 5.62 -5.80 -1.22
CA MET A 25 7.08 -5.80 -1.32
C MET A 25 7.77 -5.69 0.05
N ALA A 26 7.20 -4.95 0.99
CA ALA A 26 7.73 -4.84 2.34
C ALA A 26 7.58 -6.14 3.14
N ILE A 27 6.47 -6.85 2.98
CA ILE A 27 6.24 -8.18 3.58
C ILE A 27 7.17 -9.22 2.96
N ASP A 28 7.33 -9.21 1.64
CA ASP A 28 8.25 -10.12 0.94
C ASP A 28 9.70 -9.91 1.42
N GLY A 29 10.13 -8.65 1.49
CA GLY A 29 11.45 -8.27 2.02
C GLY A 29 11.65 -8.56 3.52
N LEU A 30 10.59 -8.75 4.31
CA LEU A 30 10.70 -9.18 5.71
C LEU A 30 11.08 -10.64 5.84
N SER A 31 10.82 -11.47 4.83
CA SER A 31 11.22 -12.87 4.83
C SER A 31 12.75 -13.04 4.77
N GLU A 32 13.46 -12.01 4.29
CA GLU A 32 14.92 -11.96 4.22
C GLU A 32 15.57 -11.33 5.48
N ARG A 33 14.77 -10.82 6.43
CA ARG A 33 15.24 -10.15 7.65
C ARG A 33 15.25 -11.08 8.86
N ASP A 34 15.91 -10.64 9.93
CA ASP A 34 15.98 -11.37 11.20
C ASP A 34 14.58 -11.67 11.76
N ASP A 35 14.41 -12.89 12.29
CA ASP A 35 13.12 -13.40 12.81
C ASP A 35 12.51 -12.46 13.87
N SER A 36 13.33 -11.77 14.65
CA SER A 36 12.90 -10.80 15.66
C SER A 36 12.22 -9.58 15.04
N GLU A 37 12.82 -9.00 13.99
CA GLU A 37 12.24 -7.85 13.28
C GLU A 37 11.00 -8.27 12.50
N ARG A 38 10.99 -9.49 11.95
CA ARG A 38 9.81 -10.05 11.28
C ARG A 38 8.61 -10.14 12.22
N VAL A 39 8.78 -10.71 13.41
CA VAL A 39 7.69 -10.88 14.38
C VAL A 39 7.10 -9.54 14.83
N GLU A 40 7.90 -8.48 14.88
CA GLU A 40 7.43 -7.13 15.24
C GLU A 40 6.74 -6.40 14.07
N LEU A 41 7.30 -6.48 12.86
CA LEU A 41 6.84 -5.69 11.71
C LEU A 41 5.72 -6.37 10.91
N GLN A 42 5.71 -7.71 10.86
CA GLN A 42 4.71 -8.50 10.14
C GLN A 42 3.26 -8.16 10.54
N PRO A 43 2.85 -8.18 11.83
CA PRO A 43 1.47 -7.87 12.19
C PRO A 43 1.06 -6.45 11.83
N THR A 44 2.01 -5.51 11.83
CA THR A 44 1.74 -4.10 11.47
C THR A 44 1.49 -3.96 9.97
N LEU A 45 2.27 -4.64 9.14
CA LEU A 45 2.10 -4.62 7.69
C LEU A 45 0.86 -5.39 7.25
N GLU A 46 0.55 -6.52 7.89
CA GLU A 46 -0.69 -7.26 7.66
C GLU A 46 -1.93 -6.43 8.03
N SER A 47 -1.90 -5.73 9.17
CA SER A 47 -2.97 -4.79 9.53
C SER A 47 -3.12 -3.67 8.52
N ARG A 48 -2.01 -3.12 8.01
CA ARG A 48 -2.04 -2.06 7.00
C ARG A 48 -2.59 -2.58 5.66
N MET A 49 -2.20 -3.78 5.25
CA MET A 49 -2.73 -4.45 4.07
C MET A 49 -4.25 -4.60 4.15
N GLN A 50 -4.75 -5.09 5.29
CA GLN A 50 -6.18 -5.27 5.51
C GLN A 50 -6.94 -3.95 5.42
N SER A 51 -6.43 -2.88 6.03
CA SER A 51 -7.05 -1.55 5.93
C SER A 51 -7.05 -0.98 4.50
N LEU A 52 -6.00 -1.23 3.72
CA LEU A 52 -5.92 -0.80 2.32
C LEU A 52 -6.89 -1.58 1.43
N LEU A 53 -7.03 -2.89 1.65
CA LEU A 53 -8.00 -3.73 0.96
C LEU A 53 -9.44 -3.33 1.30
N GLU A 54 -9.73 -3.04 2.56
CA GLU A 54 -11.04 -2.51 2.98
C GLU A 54 -11.33 -1.14 2.35
N ALA A 55 -10.33 -0.25 2.31
CA ALA A 55 -10.47 1.04 1.64
C ALA A 55 -10.69 0.89 0.13
N LEU A 56 -10.08 -0.11 -0.50
CA LEU A 56 -10.26 -0.43 -1.92
C LEU A 56 -11.66 -1.01 -2.18
N ASP A 57 -12.14 -1.90 -1.31
CA ASP A 57 -13.48 -2.50 -1.38
C ASP A 57 -14.60 -1.48 -1.13
N HIS A 58 -14.34 -0.51 -0.23
CA HIS A 58 -15.24 0.62 0.03
C HIS A 58 -15.18 1.73 -1.02
N LEU A 59 -14.23 1.67 -1.96
CA LEU A 59 -14.18 2.58 -3.08
C LEU A 59 -15.16 2.06 -4.15
N ASP A 60 -16.42 2.50 -4.06
CA ASP A 60 -17.43 2.22 -5.09
C ASP A 60 -16.87 2.58 -6.48
N VAL A 61 -16.73 1.56 -7.33
CA VAL A 61 -16.18 1.62 -8.70
C VAL A 61 -17.27 1.97 -9.71
#